data_AF-A0A8H6YFH5-F1
#
_entry.id   AF-A0A8H6YFH5-F1
#
_cell.length_a   1.000
_cell.length_b   1.000
_cell.length_c   1.000
_cell.angle_alpha   90.00
_cell.angle_beta   90.00
_cell.angle_gamma   90.00
#
_symmetry.space_group_name_H-M   'P 1'
#
loop_
_entity.id
_entity.type
_entity.pdbx_description
1 polymer ?
#
loop_
_entity_poly.entity_id
_entity_poly.type
_entity_poly.pdbx_seq_one_letter_code
_entity_poly.pdbx_strand_id
1 'polypeptide(L)'
;MPDAIPKSVKAGSAQEEYRDVRDIRYISELLGGIARVLTPVERAEQIASSTVYVTKRINDHVLWKSALLPWRRSPKWLIVRVALQTTFAAWNLPEEYGYKVFITFVLAKTLELAKDAGVCNDILYVMNAKIAIRMSKMTKIFTSTHLEASPFPVRSISQVISTVELHIRRHWEIVQAVEAQESTWVLPTSAEIDAAKRFALPRCSSHLETARARGLVLSSENTGFDRLSYDQKLEANSRRQSTYTPGVSSPDLWFLVLDIEQRLSSSSFDKGTLSDISDLLTYYDEMALSFKTRNPEIFSRIFLVVLELWMALDRIATQQFPLLSDYSPELSIESFEPLLLPELSQMQRLHNVEIYLAERHTRAEYRHLPVFTFNTDRNSLPSRYFDSDRCLQTLRDTIQAQASNCRREKMQELRTMNAAHAALLEEIRGLTCEYRTWTDRWGCWRSEHAYWCRQVRETEESR
;
A
#
# COMPACT_ATOMS: atom_id res chain seq x y z
N MET A 1 -29.26 13.94 -15.34
CA MET A 1 -28.93 15.01 -14.39
C MET A 1 -27.46 15.41 -14.54
N PRO A 2 -27.08 16.14 -15.61
CA PRO A 2 -25.73 16.73 -15.76
C PRO A 2 -25.45 17.81 -14.71
N ASP A 3 -26.49 18.52 -14.31
CA ASP A 3 -26.56 19.55 -13.27
C ASP A 3 -26.22 19.08 -11.84
N ALA A 4 -26.41 17.79 -11.53
CA ALA A 4 -25.95 17.21 -10.26
C ALA A 4 -24.47 16.80 -10.23
N ILE A 5 -23.71 17.03 -11.31
CA ILE A 5 -22.27 16.78 -11.30
C ILE A 5 -21.61 17.94 -10.54
N PRO A 6 -20.91 17.68 -9.42
CA PRO A 6 -20.20 18.72 -8.69
C PRO A 6 -19.13 19.36 -9.59
N LYS A 7 -18.87 20.65 -9.37
CA LYS A 7 -17.88 21.41 -10.13
C LYS A 7 -16.68 21.72 -9.26
N SER A 8 -15.48 21.63 -9.82
CA SER A 8 -14.25 22.06 -9.18
C SER A 8 -13.58 23.16 -10.00
N VAL A 9 -12.96 24.13 -9.33
CA VAL A 9 -12.26 25.23 -10.00
C VAL A 9 -10.88 24.74 -10.40
N LYS A 10 -10.61 24.66 -11.70
CA LYS A 10 -9.33 24.28 -12.29
C LYS A 10 -8.86 25.41 -13.19
N ALA A 11 -7.67 25.93 -12.91
CA ALA A 11 -7.08 27.06 -13.65
C ALA A 11 -8.04 28.26 -13.79
N GLY A 12 -8.78 28.61 -12.74
CA GLY A 12 -9.73 29.73 -12.73
C GLY A 12 -11.06 29.47 -13.45
N SER A 13 -11.25 28.28 -14.04
CA SER A 13 -12.50 27.87 -14.70
C SER A 13 -13.21 26.78 -13.91
N ALA A 14 -14.54 26.88 -13.79
CA ALA A 14 -15.35 25.82 -13.18
C ALA A 14 -15.50 24.65 -14.17
N GLN A 15 -14.94 23.50 -13.80
CA GLN A 15 -15.03 22.28 -14.61
C GLN A 15 -15.79 21.19 -13.85
N GLU A 16 -16.42 20.28 -14.60
CA GLU A 16 -17.11 19.12 -14.01
C GLU A 16 -16.10 18.22 -13.28
N GLU A 17 -16.38 17.93 -12.01
CA GLU A 17 -15.56 17.07 -11.15
C GLU A 17 -16.10 15.64 -11.16
N TYR A 18 -15.76 14.90 -12.22
CA TYR A 18 -16.16 13.50 -12.38
C TYR A 18 -15.55 12.56 -11.33
N ARG A 19 -14.53 12.99 -10.59
CA ARG A 19 -13.98 12.20 -9.49
C ARG A 19 -14.86 12.22 -8.28
N ASP A 20 -15.82 13.12 -8.14
CA ASP A 20 -16.69 13.17 -6.96
C ASP A 20 -18.03 12.47 -7.22
N VAL A 21 -18.82 12.22 -6.17
CA VAL A 21 -20.16 11.62 -6.31
C VAL A 21 -21.14 12.70 -6.76
N ARG A 22 -22.08 12.33 -7.65
CA ARG A 22 -23.16 13.24 -8.03
C ARG A 22 -23.96 13.65 -6.80
N ASP A 23 -24.30 14.92 -6.72
CA ASP A 23 -25.09 15.46 -5.64
C ASP A 23 -26.44 14.73 -5.54
N ILE A 24 -26.80 14.35 -4.31
CA ILE A 24 -28.03 13.64 -4.00
C ILE A 24 -29.23 14.59 -3.82
N ARG A 25 -29.10 15.89 -4.13
CA ARG A 25 -30.15 16.92 -4.01
C ARG A 25 -31.54 16.51 -4.52
N TYR A 26 -31.65 15.74 -5.60
CA TYR A 26 -32.96 15.25 -6.07
C TYR A 26 -33.63 14.27 -5.10
N ILE A 27 -32.83 13.59 -4.28
CA ILE A 27 -33.33 12.69 -3.23
C ILE A 27 -33.47 13.45 -1.91
N SER A 28 -32.43 14.15 -1.45
CA SER A 28 -32.46 14.81 -0.15
C SER A 28 -33.37 16.04 -0.11
N GLU A 29 -33.41 16.83 -1.18
CA GLU A 29 -34.14 18.10 -1.24
C GLU A 29 -35.48 17.96 -1.96
N LEU A 30 -35.50 17.43 -3.18
CA LEU A 30 -36.74 17.32 -3.97
C LEU A 30 -37.68 16.27 -3.38
N LEU A 31 -37.26 15.00 -3.29
CA LEU A 31 -38.09 13.95 -2.68
C LEU A 31 -38.33 14.21 -1.19
N GLY A 32 -37.32 14.68 -0.46
CA GLY A 32 -37.48 15.09 0.93
C GLY A 32 -38.48 16.24 1.12
N GLY A 33 -38.50 17.20 0.20
CA GLY A 33 -39.46 18.31 0.15
C GLY A 33 -40.87 17.84 -0.17
N ILE A 34 -41.03 16.98 -1.19
CA ILE A 34 -42.30 16.35 -1.54
C ILE A 34 -42.86 15.56 -0.35
N ALA A 35 -42.02 14.74 0.30
CA ALA A 35 -42.41 13.99 1.48
C ALA A 35 -42.87 14.91 2.61
N ARG A 36 -42.13 16.01 2.89
CA ARG A 36 -42.52 17.00 3.92
C ARG A 36 -43.86 17.67 3.63
N VAL A 37 -44.17 17.99 2.37
CA VAL A 37 -45.46 18.58 1.99
C VAL A 37 -46.62 17.59 2.14
N LEU A 38 -46.38 16.31 1.82
CA LEU A 38 -47.40 15.27 1.91
C LEU A 38 -47.62 14.73 3.34
N THR A 39 -46.71 15.05 4.28
CA THR A 39 -46.77 14.57 5.66
C THR A 39 -47.32 15.67 6.57
N PRO A 40 -48.48 15.49 7.21
CA PRO A 40 -49.01 16.47 8.17
C PRO A 40 -48.00 16.73 9.30
N VAL A 41 -47.83 17.99 9.69
CA VAL A 41 -46.82 18.44 10.69
C VAL A 41 -46.94 17.66 12.00
N GLU A 42 -48.16 17.37 12.45
CA GLU A 42 -48.46 16.59 13.66
C GLU A 42 -47.97 15.14 13.60
N ARG A 43 -47.86 14.56 12.39
CA ARG A 43 -47.35 13.20 12.18
C ARG A 43 -45.86 13.17 11.85
N ALA A 44 -45.25 14.30 11.51
CA ALA A 44 -43.86 14.35 11.07
C ALA A 44 -42.89 13.91 12.19
N GLU A 45 -43.08 14.39 13.43
CA GLU A 45 -42.26 13.98 14.57
C GLU A 45 -42.49 12.51 14.96
N GLN A 46 -43.74 12.05 14.87
CA GLN A 46 -44.10 10.67 15.15
C GLN A 46 -43.53 9.69 14.12
N ILE A 47 -43.49 10.09 12.84
CA ILE A 47 -42.87 9.31 11.76
C ILE A 47 -41.35 9.35 11.90
N ALA A 48 -40.74 10.50 12.19
CA ALA A 48 -39.29 10.61 12.37
C ALA A 48 -38.78 9.76 13.53
N SER A 49 -39.52 9.70 14.64
CA SER A 49 -39.20 8.89 15.82
C SER A 49 -39.44 7.39 15.64
N SER A 50 -40.35 7.00 14.77
CA SER A 50 -40.61 5.58 14.43
C SER A 50 -39.81 5.07 13.23
N THR A 51 -39.13 5.95 12.49
CA THR A 51 -38.35 5.57 11.31
C THR A 51 -37.03 4.90 11.70
N VAL A 52 -36.80 3.71 11.18
CA VAL A 52 -35.53 2.99 11.33
C VAL A 52 -34.55 3.45 10.26
N TYR A 53 -33.51 4.17 10.67
CA TYR A 53 -32.46 4.64 9.77
C TYR A 53 -31.42 3.54 9.50
N VAL A 54 -31.21 3.22 8.23
CA VAL A 54 -30.19 2.25 7.79
C VAL A 54 -28.94 2.98 7.32
N THR A 55 -27.92 3.03 8.19
CA THR A 55 -26.64 3.66 7.84
C THR A 55 -25.68 2.64 7.24
N LYS A 56 -25.18 2.90 6.03
CA LYS A 56 -24.18 2.07 5.36
C LYS A 56 -22.92 2.87 5.06
N ARG A 57 -21.79 2.37 5.55
CA ARG A 57 -20.47 2.86 5.13
C ARG A 57 -20.23 2.50 3.67
N ILE A 58 -19.92 3.51 2.87
CA ILE A 58 -19.42 3.41 1.50
C ILE A 58 -17.89 3.52 1.60
N ASN A 59 -17.17 2.66 0.87
CA ASN A 59 -15.71 2.66 0.89
C ASN A 59 -15.24 3.11 -0.50
N ASP A 60 -14.62 4.28 -0.54
CA ASP A 60 -14.11 4.93 -1.75
C ASP A 60 -12.59 5.03 -1.63
N HIS A 61 -11.88 4.45 -2.58
CA HIS A 61 -10.42 4.39 -2.60
C HIS A 61 -9.90 5.32 -3.69
N VAL A 62 -9.23 6.39 -3.30
CA VAL A 62 -8.58 7.30 -4.25
C VAL A 62 -7.21 6.71 -4.62
N LEU A 63 -7.10 6.16 -5.83
CA LEU A 63 -5.85 5.61 -6.34
C LEU A 63 -4.99 6.76 -6.88
N TRP A 64 -4.01 7.22 -6.10
CA TRP A 64 -3.21 8.41 -6.40
C TRP A 64 -2.24 8.24 -7.60
N LYS A 65 -1.91 7.01 -8.00
CA LYS A 65 -0.99 6.73 -9.12
C LYS A 65 -1.75 6.59 -10.45
N SER A 66 -1.86 7.69 -11.19
CA SER A 66 -2.37 7.73 -12.57
C SER A 66 -3.79 7.17 -12.82
N ALA A 67 -4.67 7.16 -11.81
CA ALA A 67 -6.07 6.76 -12.00
C ALA A 67 -6.96 7.99 -12.21
N LEU A 68 -7.69 8.03 -13.34
CA LEU A 68 -8.65 9.10 -13.64
C LEU A 68 -9.82 9.10 -12.65
N LEU A 69 -10.31 7.91 -12.30
CA LEU A 69 -11.47 7.68 -11.42
C LEU A 69 -11.04 6.98 -10.12
N PRO A 70 -11.66 7.32 -8.98
CA PRO A 70 -11.46 6.57 -7.75
C PRO A 70 -12.05 5.16 -7.85
N TRP A 71 -11.47 4.20 -7.13
CA TRP A 71 -12.04 2.88 -6.98
C TRP A 71 -13.21 2.94 -6.01
N ARG A 72 -14.43 2.86 -6.56
CA ARG A 72 -15.68 2.89 -5.81
C ARG A 72 -16.48 1.63 -6.04
N ARG A 73 -17.27 1.25 -5.02
CA ARG A 73 -18.29 0.22 -5.21
C ARG A 73 -19.46 0.81 -6.00
N SER A 74 -20.04 0.01 -6.90
CA SER A 74 -21.20 0.43 -7.69
C SER A 74 -22.35 0.90 -6.78
N PRO A 75 -22.99 2.06 -7.05
CA PRO A 75 -24.17 2.51 -6.31
C PRO A 75 -25.31 1.48 -6.32
N LYS A 76 -25.40 0.65 -7.36
CA LYS A 76 -26.35 -0.46 -7.44
C LYS A 76 -26.18 -1.45 -6.28
N TRP A 77 -24.93 -1.69 -5.86
CA TRP A 77 -24.64 -2.54 -4.72
C TRP A 77 -25.17 -1.95 -3.41
N LEU A 78 -25.09 -0.63 -3.25
CA LEU A 78 -25.68 0.04 -2.09
C LEU A 78 -27.20 -0.14 -2.05
N ILE A 79 -27.87 0.05 -3.19
CA ILE A 79 -29.32 -0.15 -3.32
C ILE A 79 -29.70 -1.57 -2.90
N VAL A 80 -29.02 -2.58 -3.44
CA VAL A 80 -29.26 -3.99 -3.09
C VAL A 80 -29.08 -4.23 -1.58
N ARG A 81 -28.03 -3.66 -0.96
CA ARG A 81 -27.79 -3.81 0.48
C ARG A 81 -28.88 -3.18 1.33
N VAL A 82 -29.35 -1.99 0.95
CA VAL A 82 -30.42 -1.28 1.65
C VAL A 82 -31.72 -2.06 1.49
N ALA A 83 -32.09 -2.44 0.27
CA ALA A 83 -33.30 -3.21 -0.02
C ALA A 83 -33.34 -4.55 0.75
N LEU A 84 -32.23 -5.29 0.78
CA LEU A 84 -32.12 -6.52 1.56
C LEU A 84 -32.33 -6.24 3.05
N GLN A 85 -31.67 -5.23 3.62
CA GLN A 85 -31.80 -4.92 5.04
C GLN A 85 -33.22 -4.45 5.40
N THR A 86 -33.84 -3.58 4.59
CA THR A 86 -35.20 -3.10 4.86
C THR A 86 -36.22 -4.23 4.73
N THR A 87 -36.02 -5.15 3.78
CA THR A 87 -36.88 -6.34 3.64
C THR A 87 -36.71 -7.29 4.83
N PHE A 88 -35.48 -7.54 5.29
CA PHE A 88 -35.26 -8.35 6.49
C PHE A 88 -35.85 -7.72 7.76
N ALA A 89 -35.78 -6.39 7.89
CA ALA A 89 -36.43 -5.66 8.97
C ALA A 89 -37.96 -5.79 8.89
N ALA A 90 -38.55 -5.64 7.70
CA ALA A 90 -39.99 -5.80 7.50
C ALA A 90 -40.50 -7.23 7.83
N TRP A 91 -39.64 -8.23 7.68
CA TRP A 91 -39.94 -9.62 8.04
C TRP A 91 -39.66 -9.95 9.51
N ASN A 92 -39.30 -8.96 10.35
CA ASN A 92 -38.95 -9.14 11.75
C ASN A 92 -37.87 -10.22 11.97
N LEU A 93 -36.92 -10.35 11.04
CA LEU A 93 -35.77 -11.22 11.27
C LEU A 93 -34.91 -10.64 12.39
N PRO A 94 -34.46 -11.46 13.36
CA PRO A 94 -33.54 -10.98 14.38
C PRO A 94 -32.27 -10.43 13.72
N GLU A 95 -31.70 -9.36 14.28
CA GLU A 95 -30.50 -8.70 13.71
C GLU A 95 -29.34 -9.68 13.49
N GLU A 96 -29.28 -10.69 14.37
CA GLU A 96 -28.39 -11.85 14.36
C GLU A 96 -28.44 -12.67 13.05
N TYR A 97 -29.60 -12.73 12.40
CA TYR A 97 -29.88 -13.47 11.16
C TYR A 97 -30.01 -12.58 9.92
N GLY A 98 -29.59 -11.31 10.02
CA GLY A 98 -29.76 -10.31 8.97
C GLY A 98 -28.81 -10.43 7.77
N TYR A 99 -28.55 -9.30 7.12
CA TYR A 99 -27.79 -9.19 5.85
C TYR A 99 -26.47 -9.98 5.80
N LYS A 100 -25.70 -10.02 6.89
CA LYS A 100 -24.39 -10.71 6.91
C LYS A 100 -24.53 -12.21 6.67
N VAL A 101 -25.57 -12.78 7.26
CA VAL A 101 -25.90 -14.20 7.25
C VAL A 101 -26.36 -14.62 5.85
N PHE A 102 -27.29 -13.85 5.26
CA PHE A 102 -27.72 -14.02 3.88
C PHE A 102 -26.55 -13.93 2.87
N ILE A 103 -25.66 -12.95 3.01
CA ILE A 103 -24.51 -12.83 2.10
C ILE A 103 -23.57 -14.03 2.22
N THR A 104 -23.35 -14.57 3.41
CA THR A 104 -22.55 -15.79 3.58
C THR A 104 -23.17 -16.97 2.83
N PHE A 105 -24.50 -17.10 2.86
CA PHE A 105 -25.22 -18.11 2.07
C PHE A 105 -25.04 -17.91 0.55
N VAL A 106 -25.22 -16.68 0.05
CA VAL A 106 -25.02 -16.37 -1.38
C VAL A 106 -23.59 -16.68 -1.81
N LEU A 107 -22.60 -16.34 -0.99
CA LEU A 107 -21.20 -16.65 -1.27
C LEU A 107 -20.92 -18.15 -1.26
N ALA A 108 -21.54 -18.92 -0.36
CA ALA A 108 -21.43 -20.38 -0.36
C ALA A 108 -22.02 -20.99 -1.64
N LYS A 109 -23.20 -20.52 -2.09
CA LYS A 109 -23.78 -20.97 -3.36
C LYS A 109 -22.93 -20.57 -4.58
N THR A 110 -22.31 -19.40 -4.53
CA THR A 110 -21.36 -18.98 -5.57
C THR A 110 -20.12 -19.88 -5.59
N LEU A 111 -19.63 -20.29 -4.41
CA LEU A 111 -18.51 -21.22 -4.29
C LEU A 111 -18.85 -22.61 -4.84
N GLU A 112 -20.05 -23.12 -4.56
CA GLU A 112 -20.54 -24.38 -5.11
C GLU A 112 -20.57 -24.34 -6.65
N LEU A 113 -21.16 -23.28 -7.22
CA LEU A 113 -21.17 -23.07 -8.67
C LEU A 113 -19.76 -22.90 -9.27
N ALA A 114 -18.86 -22.22 -8.57
CA ALA A 114 -17.48 -22.04 -9.02
C ALA A 114 -16.70 -23.36 -9.05
N LYS A 115 -16.92 -24.24 -8.07
CA LYS A 115 -16.38 -25.60 -8.06
C LYS A 115 -16.91 -26.38 -9.26
N ASP A 116 -18.22 -26.35 -9.50
CA ASP A 116 -18.86 -27.08 -10.61
C ASP A 116 -18.45 -26.54 -11.98
N ALA A 117 -18.16 -25.24 -12.08
CA ALA A 117 -17.64 -24.60 -13.28
C ALA A 117 -16.14 -24.85 -13.53
N GLY A 118 -15.44 -25.56 -12.64
CA GLY A 118 -14.02 -25.87 -12.79
C GLY A 118 -13.09 -24.67 -12.64
N VAL A 119 -13.43 -23.71 -11.78
CA VAL A 119 -12.55 -22.58 -11.45
C VAL A 119 -11.26 -23.10 -10.78
N CYS A 120 -10.14 -22.42 -11.02
CA CYS A 120 -8.83 -22.83 -10.51
C CYS A 120 -8.79 -23.01 -8.97
N ASN A 121 -8.02 -24.00 -8.51
CA ASN A 121 -7.98 -24.43 -7.10
C ASN A 121 -7.51 -23.32 -6.14
N ASP A 122 -6.66 -22.40 -6.58
CA ASP A 122 -6.18 -21.25 -5.81
C ASP A 122 -7.33 -20.27 -5.50
N ILE A 123 -8.17 -19.97 -6.50
CA ILE A 123 -9.35 -19.13 -6.34
C ILE A 123 -10.38 -19.83 -5.44
N LEU A 124 -10.62 -21.13 -5.65
CA LEU A 124 -11.53 -21.92 -4.82
C LEU A 124 -11.05 -21.94 -3.36
N TYR A 125 -9.74 -22.09 -3.12
CA TYR A 125 -9.16 -22.03 -1.79
C TYR A 125 -9.42 -20.68 -1.11
N VAL A 126 -9.16 -19.57 -1.81
CA VAL A 126 -9.39 -18.21 -1.27
C VAL A 126 -10.88 -17.98 -0.98
N MET A 127 -11.76 -18.39 -1.88
CA MET A 127 -13.21 -18.27 -1.68
C MET A 127 -13.65 -19.08 -0.46
N ASN A 128 -13.19 -20.34 -0.34
CA ASN A 128 -13.51 -21.24 0.75
C ASN A 128 -13.04 -20.68 2.11
N ALA A 129 -11.77 -20.25 2.19
CA ALA A 129 -11.20 -19.66 3.40
C ALA A 129 -11.96 -18.39 3.83
N LYS A 130 -12.33 -17.51 2.89
CA LYS A 130 -13.10 -16.30 3.20
C LYS A 130 -14.51 -16.58 3.71
N ILE A 131 -15.13 -17.69 3.29
CA ILE A 131 -16.45 -18.09 3.78
C ILE A 131 -16.29 -18.74 5.17
N ALA A 132 -15.30 -19.61 5.37
CA ALA A 132 -15.00 -20.21 6.67
C ALA A 132 -14.70 -19.15 7.76
N ILE A 133 -13.92 -18.11 7.45
CA ILE A 133 -13.66 -16.99 8.36
C ILE A 133 -14.94 -16.19 8.68
N ARG A 134 -15.84 -16.03 7.71
CA ARG A 134 -17.13 -15.36 7.96
C ARG A 134 -18.01 -16.21 8.88
N MET A 135 -18.05 -17.52 8.65
CA MET A 135 -18.76 -18.47 9.51
C MET A 135 -18.22 -18.43 10.95
N SER A 136 -16.89 -18.45 11.15
CA SER A 136 -16.30 -18.41 12.50
C SER A 136 -16.59 -17.11 13.26
N LYS A 137 -16.64 -15.98 12.56
CA LYS A 137 -17.06 -14.69 13.15
C LYS A 137 -18.53 -14.69 13.56
N MET A 138 -19.36 -15.48 12.87
CA MET A 138 -20.77 -15.62 13.19
C MET A 138 -21.04 -16.64 14.29
N THR A 139 -20.13 -17.58 14.57
CA THR A 139 -20.29 -18.59 15.64
C THR A 139 -20.61 -17.97 17.01
N LYS A 140 -20.08 -16.78 17.32
CA LYS A 140 -20.40 -16.03 18.55
C LYS A 140 -21.90 -15.70 18.70
N ILE A 141 -22.60 -15.51 17.58
CA ILE A 141 -24.03 -15.21 17.49
C ILE A 141 -24.86 -16.47 17.76
N PHE A 142 -24.39 -17.63 17.32
CA PHE A 142 -25.12 -18.89 17.44
C PHE A 142 -24.93 -19.61 18.80
N THR A 143 -24.02 -19.14 19.65
CA THR A 143 -23.79 -19.71 20.99
C THR A 143 -24.88 -19.38 22.01
N SER A 144 -25.72 -18.36 21.77
CA SER A 144 -26.73 -17.86 22.73
C SER A 144 -28.14 -18.42 22.53
N THR A 145 -28.43 -19.10 21.42
CA THR A 145 -29.74 -19.72 21.17
C THR A 145 -29.60 -21.07 20.46
N HIS A 146 -30.33 -22.07 20.97
CA HIS A 146 -30.36 -23.48 20.56
C HIS A 146 -30.02 -23.71 19.06
N LEU A 147 -28.84 -24.30 18.81
CA LEU A 147 -28.32 -24.70 17.50
C LEU A 147 -29.26 -25.64 16.70
N GLU A 148 -30.21 -26.29 17.38
CA GLU A 148 -31.09 -27.29 16.78
C GLU A 148 -32.39 -26.72 16.20
N ALA A 149 -32.75 -25.47 16.54
CA ALA A 149 -33.96 -24.80 16.06
C ALA A 149 -33.68 -23.56 15.18
N SER A 150 -32.43 -23.38 14.74
CA SER A 150 -32.06 -22.21 13.95
C SER A 150 -32.57 -22.30 12.50
N PRO A 151 -33.35 -21.32 12.00
CA PRO A 151 -33.94 -21.34 10.66
C PRO A 151 -32.93 -21.11 9.52
N PHE A 152 -31.64 -20.95 9.83
CA PHE A 152 -30.63 -20.59 8.85
C PHE A 152 -29.86 -21.82 8.29
N PRO A 153 -29.57 -21.89 6.98
CA PRO A 153 -28.80 -22.98 6.35
C PRO A 153 -27.30 -23.04 6.72
N VAL A 154 -26.95 -22.89 8.00
CA VAL A 154 -25.58 -23.09 8.54
C VAL A 154 -25.03 -24.44 8.06
N ARG A 155 -25.83 -25.51 8.20
CA ARG A 155 -25.43 -26.86 7.79
C ARG A 155 -25.11 -26.95 6.30
N SER A 156 -25.93 -26.34 5.45
CA SER A 156 -25.69 -26.33 4.00
C SER A 156 -24.41 -25.59 3.64
N ILE A 157 -24.14 -24.45 4.28
CA ILE A 157 -22.90 -23.69 4.06
C ILE A 157 -21.68 -24.50 4.50
N SER A 158 -21.73 -25.12 5.68
CA SER A 158 -20.65 -25.99 6.16
C SER A 158 -20.40 -27.18 5.24
N GLN A 159 -21.47 -27.79 4.71
CA GLN A 159 -21.35 -28.88 3.73
C GLN A 159 -20.63 -28.44 2.45
N VAL A 160 -20.96 -27.26 1.93
CA VAL A 160 -20.27 -26.70 0.75
C VAL A 160 -18.79 -26.48 1.03
N ILE A 161 -18.45 -25.89 2.19
CA ILE A 161 -17.06 -25.64 2.61
C ILE A 161 -16.26 -26.96 2.64
N SER A 162 -16.79 -27.98 3.31
CA SER A 162 -16.15 -29.29 3.41
C SER A 162 -16.03 -29.99 2.06
N THR A 163 -17.03 -29.86 1.20
CA THR A 163 -17.00 -30.46 -0.15
C THR A 163 -15.89 -29.86 -1.01
N VAL A 164 -15.73 -28.54 -0.98
CA VAL A 164 -14.68 -27.84 -1.73
C VAL A 164 -13.31 -28.11 -1.14
N GLU A 165 -13.20 -28.16 0.19
CA GLU A 165 -11.95 -28.54 0.85
C GLU A 165 -11.48 -29.94 0.43
N LEU A 166 -12.39 -30.93 0.42
CA LEU A 166 -12.10 -32.28 -0.05
C LEU A 166 -11.71 -32.30 -1.53
N HIS A 167 -12.36 -31.49 -2.37
CA HIS A 167 -12.03 -31.37 -3.78
C HIS A 167 -10.60 -30.84 -3.99
N ILE A 168 -10.23 -29.76 -3.31
CA ILE A 168 -8.88 -29.17 -3.37
C ILE A 168 -7.84 -30.15 -2.85
N ARG A 169 -8.12 -30.84 -1.72
CA ARG A 169 -7.21 -31.82 -1.13
C ARG A 169 -6.93 -32.98 -2.08
N ARG A 170 -7.96 -33.54 -2.71
CA ARG A 170 -7.80 -34.62 -3.70
C ARG A 170 -6.96 -34.20 -4.89
N HIS A 171 -7.18 -32.98 -5.42
CA HIS A 171 -6.34 -32.46 -6.50
C HIS A 171 -4.88 -32.29 -6.05
N TRP A 172 -4.65 -31.85 -4.82
CA TRP A 172 -3.30 -31.72 -4.27
C TRP A 172 -2.59 -33.08 -4.14
N GLU A 173 -3.29 -34.12 -3.66
CA GLU A 173 -2.76 -35.49 -3.58
C GLU A 173 -2.35 -36.03 -4.96
N ILE A 174 -3.13 -35.73 -6.01
CA ILE A 174 -2.79 -36.10 -7.39
C ILE A 174 -1.50 -35.40 -7.84
N VAL A 175 -1.38 -34.09 -7.59
CA VAL A 175 -0.17 -33.33 -7.94
C VAL A 175 1.05 -33.90 -7.20
N GLN A 176 0.92 -34.17 -5.90
CA GLN A 176 1.98 -34.79 -5.11
C GLN A 176 2.37 -36.16 -5.65
N ALA A 177 1.43 -36.99 -6.07
CA ALA A 177 1.72 -38.30 -6.64
C ALA A 177 2.45 -38.21 -8.00
N VAL A 178 2.15 -37.19 -8.81
CA VAL A 178 2.84 -36.95 -10.09
C VAL A 178 4.25 -36.41 -9.89
N GLU A 179 4.45 -35.51 -8.93
CA GLU A 179 5.75 -34.91 -8.63
C GLU A 179 6.63 -35.78 -7.74
N ALA A 180 6.05 -36.73 -7.00
CA ALA A 180 6.77 -37.78 -6.30
C ALA A 180 7.30 -38.82 -7.30
N GLN A 181 8.14 -38.40 -8.24
CA GLN A 181 9.06 -39.33 -8.87
C GLN A 181 9.95 -39.89 -7.78
N GLU A 182 9.89 -41.20 -7.57
CA GLU A 182 10.89 -41.94 -6.80
C GLU A 182 12.23 -41.75 -7.50
N SER A 183 13.01 -40.76 -7.06
CA SER A 183 14.42 -40.69 -7.38
C SER A 183 15.04 -41.97 -6.83
N THR A 184 15.24 -42.94 -7.73
CA THR A 184 15.85 -44.24 -7.44
C THR A 184 17.32 -43.96 -7.23
N TRP A 185 17.67 -43.51 -6.03
CA TRP A 185 19.05 -43.36 -5.61
C TRP A 185 19.62 -44.77 -5.48
N VAL A 186 20.12 -45.31 -6.59
CA VAL A 186 20.89 -46.55 -6.58
C VAL A 186 22.17 -46.24 -5.84
N LEU A 187 22.38 -46.90 -4.70
CA LEU A 187 23.59 -46.75 -3.92
C LEU A 187 24.77 -47.21 -4.80
N PRO A 188 25.75 -46.35 -5.09
CA PRO A 188 26.86 -46.72 -5.97
C PRO A 188 27.66 -47.85 -5.33
N THR A 189 28.07 -48.81 -6.17
CA THR A 189 28.85 -49.97 -5.73
C THR A 189 30.25 -49.54 -5.29
N SER A 190 30.89 -50.33 -4.42
CA SER A 190 32.27 -50.07 -3.97
C SER A 190 33.24 -49.93 -5.14
N ALA A 191 33.00 -50.63 -6.26
CA ALA A 191 33.80 -50.54 -7.47
C ALA A 191 33.60 -49.22 -8.23
N GLU A 192 32.36 -48.71 -8.32
CA GLU A 192 32.06 -47.40 -8.92
C GLU A 192 32.66 -46.27 -8.08
N ILE A 193 32.59 -46.39 -6.75
CA ILE A 193 33.24 -45.46 -5.82
C ILE A 193 34.76 -45.49 -6.02
N ASP A 194 35.38 -46.68 -6.12
CA ASP A 194 36.83 -46.82 -6.34
C ASP A 194 37.28 -46.40 -7.75
N ALA A 195 36.41 -46.49 -8.75
CA ALA A 195 36.64 -45.93 -10.08
C ALA A 195 36.53 -44.41 -10.07
N ALA A 196 35.53 -43.83 -9.38
CA ALA A 196 35.35 -42.40 -9.24
C ALA A 196 36.49 -41.73 -8.43
N LYS A 197 37.09 -42.45 -7.46
CA LYS A 197 38.32 -42.01 -6.77
C LYS A 197 39.49 -41.81 -7.73
N ARG A 198 39.53 -42.56 -8.84
CA ARG A 198 40.56 -42.44 -9.89
C ARG A 198 40.04 -41.54 -11.00
N PHE A 199 39.92 -40.25 -10.68
CA PHE A 199 39.51 -39.21 -11.62
C PHE A 199 40.64 -38.95 -12.64
N ALA A 200 40.72 -39.78 -13.68
CA ALA A 200 41.58 -39.50 -14.82
C ALA A 200 40.85 -38.50 -15.72
N LEU A 201 41.50 -37.38 -16.04
CA LEU A 201 41.03 -36.38 -17.00
C LEU A 201 41.82 -36.51 -18.32
N PRO A 202 41.67 -37.61 -19.08
CA PRO A 202 42.55 -37.94 -20.20
C PRO A 202 42.48 -36.95 -21.37
N ARG A 203 41.45 -36.09 -21.41
CA ARG A 203 41.26 -35.06 -22.45
C ARG A 203 41.50 -33.63 -21.97
N CYS A 204 41.95 -33.44 -20.74
CA CYS A 204 42.19 -32.11 -20.19
C CYS A 204 43.65 -31.64 -20.30
N SER A 205 44.56 -32.45 -20.85
CA SER A 205 45.98 -32.07 -21.00
C SER A 205 46.14 -30.78 -21.78
N SER A 206 45.46 -30.62 -22.92
CA SER A 206 45.49 -29.40 -23.73
C SER A 206 44.95 -28.18 -22.97
N HIS A 207 43.89 -28.37 -22.19
CA HIS A 207 43.31 -27.31 -21.36
C HIS A 207 44.27 -26.92 -20.21
N LEU A 208 44.89 -27.90 -19.56
CA LEU A 208 45.85 -27.67 -18.47
C LEU A 208 47.15 -27.02 -18.98
N GLU A 209 47.64 -27.40 -20.16
CA GLU A 209 48.77 -26.72 -20.81
C GLU A 209 48.42 -25.28 -21.19
N THR A 210 47.21 -25.03 -21.69
CA THR A 210 46.73 -23.69 -21.99
C THR A 210 46.59 -22.85 -20.72
N ALA A 211 46.08 -23.42 -19.63
CA ALA A 211 45.96 -22.77 -18.34
C ALA A 211 47.34 -22.46 -17.72
N ARG A 212 48.29 -23.38 -17.85
CA ARG A 212 49.68 -23.20 -17.41
C ARG A 212 50.39 -22.11 -18.22
N ALA A 213 50.19 -22.07 -19.53
CA ALA A 213 50.70 -21.02 -20.40
C ALA A 213 50.11 -19.64 -20.03
N ARG A 214 48.81 -19.57 -19.74
CA ARG A 214 48.17 -18.34 -19.22
C ARG A 214 48.76 -17.90 -17.88
N GLY A 215 49.01 -18.83 -16.95
CA GLY A 215 49.65 -18.52 -15.68
C GLY A 215 51.05 -17.92 -15.84
N LEU A 216 51.84 -18.42 -16.79
CA LEU A 216 53.17 -17.88 -17.10
C LEU A 216 53.10 -16.48 -17.74
N VAL A 217 52.13 -16.22 -18.61
CA VAL A 217 51.88 -14.89 -19.19
C VAL A 217 51.44 -13.90 -18.10
N LEU A 218 50.51 -14.29 -17.23
CA LEU A 218 50.04 -13.47 -16.10
C LEU A 218 51.16 -13.18 -15.08
N SER A 219 52.15 -14.07 -14.96
CA SER A 219 53.34 -13.87 -14.11
C SER A 219 54.39 -12.95 -14.74
N SER A 220 54.34 -12.78 -16.06
CA SER A 220 55.22 -11.93 -16.87
C SER A 220 54.64 -10.55 -17.12
N GLU A 221 53.34 -10.35 -16.91
CA GLU A 221 52.70 -9.05 -17.03
C GLU A 221 53.00 -8.19 -15.81
N ASN A 222 53.46 -6.97 -16.09
CA ASN A 222 53.88 -6.00 -15.08
C ASN A 222 52.69 -5.69 -14.15
N THR A 223 52.83 -5.94 -12.85
CA THR A 223 51.78 -5.83 -11.81
C THR A 223 51.34 -4.39 -11.51
N GLY A 224 51.67 -3.43 -12.37
CA GLY A 224 51.20 -2.05 -12.30
C GLY A 224 49.78 -1.95 -12.87
N PHE A 225 48.78 -1.95 -11.99
CA PHE A 225 47.40 -1.64 -12.37
C PHE A 225 47.29 -0.19 -12.86
N ASP A 226 47.20 -0.01 -14.18
CA ASP A 226 46.87 1.28 -14.79
C ASP A 226 45.35 1.50 -14.76
N ARG A 227 44.92 2.20 -13.71
CA ARG A 227 43.52 2.53 -13.44
C ARG A 227 42.86 3.27 -14.60
N LEU A 228 43.58 4.16 -15.30
CA LEU A 228 43.00 4.98 -16.37
C LEU A 228 42.70 4.15 -17.62
N SER A 229 43.59 3.22 -17.96
CA SER A 229 43.39 2.26 -19.05
C SER A 229 42.27 1.25 -18.74
N TYR A 230 42.14 0.85 -17.48
CA TYR A 230 41.06 -0.03 -17.02
C TYR A 230 39.69 0.67 -17.06
N ASP A 231 39.59 1.88 -16.50
CA ASP A 231 38.33 2.64 -16.43
C ASP A 231 37.81 2.98 -17.85
N GLN A 232 38.70 3.31 -18.80
CA GLN A 232 38.34 3.53 -20.21
C GLN A 232 37.81 2.28 -20.91
N LYS A 233 38.33 1.09 -20.58
CA LYS A 233 37.86 -0.19 -21.13
C LYS A 233 36.57 -0.66 -20.47
N LEU A 234 36.38 -0.36 -19.18
CA LEU A 234 35.18 -0.69 -18.43
C LEU A 234 33.98 0.10 -18.94
N GLU A 235 34.11 1.40 -19.19
CA GLU A 235 33.04 2.21 -19.79
C GLU A 235 32.60 1.68 -21.17
N ALA A 236 33.53 1.19 -21.98
CA ALA A 236 33.23 0.63 -23.29
C ALA A 236 32.44 -0.68 -23.22
N ASN A 237 32.63 -1.48 -22.16
CA ASN A 237 31.90 -2.73 -21.93
C ASN A 237 30.57 -2.51 -21.20
N SER A 238 30.50 -1.58 -20.26
CA SER A 238 29.27 -1.22 -19.54
C SER A 238 28.21 -0.62 -20.47
N ARG A 239 28.62 0.11 -21.52
CA ARG A 239 27.67 0.62 -22.54
C ARG A 239 27.11 -0.46 -23.47
N ARG A 240 27.65 -1.69 -23.46
CA ARG A 240 27.13 -2.82 -24.27
C ARG A 240 26.05 -3.63 -23.55
N GLN A 241 25.79 -3.41 -22.27
CA GLN A 241 24.75 -4.12 -21.50
C GLN A 241 23.61 -3.18 -21.09
N SER A 242 22.80 -2.75 -22.07
CA SER A 242 21.46 -2.17 -21.80
C SER A 242 20.34 -3.00 -22.45
N THR A 243 20.61 -4.27 -22.76
CA THR A 243 19.57 -5.23 -23.12
C THR A 243 19.75 -6.48 -22.26
N TYR A 244 19.28 -6.38 -21.03
CA TYR A 244 19.18 -7.53 -20.13
C TYR A 244 18.05 -8.43 -20.65
N THR A 245 18.40 -9.43 -21.46
CA THR A 245 17.49 -10.51 -21.86
C THR A 245 17.41 -11.53 -20.73
N PRO A 246 16.21 -11.86 -20.20
CA PRO A 246 16.07 -12.87 -19.16
C PRO A 246 16.34 -14.25 -19.77
N GLY A 247 17.50 -14.84 -19.46
CA GLY A 247 17.85 -16.19 -19.90
C GLY A 247 19.34 -16.55 -20.03
N VAL A 248 20.29 -15.66 -19.71
CA VAL A 248 21.72 -15.96 -19.91
C VAL A 248 22.43 -16.31 -18.59
N SER A 249 22.78 -17.60 -18.51
CA SER A 249 23.98 -18.23 -17.96
C SER A 249 24.71 -17.64 -16.74
N SER A 250 24.99 -18.55 -15.79
CA SER A 250 25.74 -18.42 -14.54
C SER A 250 27.11 -17.69 -14.52
N PRO A 251 27.90 -17.50 -15.60
CA PRO A 251 29.24 -16.90 -15.47
C PRO A 251 29.26 -15.43 -15.05
N ASP A 252 28.33 -14.61 -15.54
CA ASP A 252 28.30 -13.16 -15.28
C ASP A 252 28.03 -12.83 -13.80
N LEU A 253 27.31 -13.72 -13.11
CA LEU A 253 27.03 -13.60 -11.68
C LEU A 253 28.30 -13.79 -10.83
N TRP A 254 29.16 -14.74 -11.18
CA TRP A 254 30.39 -15.00 -10.43
C TRP A 254 31.43 -13.89 -10.64
N PHE A 255 31.54 -13.33 -11.85
CA PHE A 255 32.40 -12.17 -12.09
C PHE A 255 31.95 -10.95 -11.30
N LEU A 256 30.65 -10.73 -11.19
CA LEU A 256 30.08 -9.65 -10.40
C LEU A 256 30.36 -9.85 -8.90
N VAL A 257 30.19 -11.06 -8.36
CA VAL A 257 30.50 -11.29 -6.95
C VAL A 257 32.00 -11.25 -6.65
N LEU A 258 32.85 -11.66 -7.59
CA LEU A 258 34.31 -11.51 -7.48
C LEU A 258 34.74 -10.03 -7.52
N ASP A 259 34.15 -9.20 -8.38
CA ASP A 259 34.40 -7.75 -8.41
C ASP A 259 34.03 -7.11 -7.07
N ILE A 260 32.89 -7.50 -6.51
CA ILE A 260 32.41 -7.06 -5.21
C ILE A 260 33.39 -7.45 -4.09
N GLU A 261 33.80 -8.73 -4.01
CA GLU A 261 34.73 -9.24 -3.00
C GLU A 261 36.13 -8.58 -3.13
N GLN A 262 36.58 -8.31 -4.35
CA GLN A 262 37.85 -7.66 -4.64
C GLN A 262 37.83 -6.17 -4.25
N ARG A 263 36.73 -5.46 -4.53
CA ARG A 263 36.56 -4.05 -4.12
C ARG A 263 36.54 -3.89 -2.61
N LEU A 264 35.94 -4.83 -1.88
CA LEU A 264 35.85 -4.81 -0.42
C LEU A 264 37.18 -5.18 0.25
N SER A 265 37.94 -6.10 -0.34
CA SER A 265 39.29 -6.47 0.13
C SER A 265 40.30 -5.32 0.00
N SER A 266 40.04 -4.34 -0.86
CA SER A 266 40.96 -3.23 -1.16
C SER A 266 40.87 -2.02 -0.23
N SER A 267 40.17 -2.12 0.91
CA SER A 267 40.06 -1.07 1.95
C SER A 267 39.70 0.36 1.47
N SER A 268 39.06 0.47 0.30
CA SER A 268 38.78 1.75 -0.37
C SER A 268 37.55 2.50 0.15
N PHE A 269 36.75 1.90 1.03
CA PHE A 269 35.47 2.50 1.48
C PHE A 269 35.62 3.53 2.60
N ASP A 270 36.76 3.56 3.30
CA ASP A 270 37.07 4.59 4.33
C ASP A 270 37.35 5.99 3.72
N LYS A 271 37.40 6.10 2.38
CA LYS A 271 37.72 7.35 1.65
C LYS A 271 36.67 7.76 0.61
N GLY A 272 35.56 7.03 0.49
CA GLY A 272 34.49 7.34 -0.47
C GLY A 272 33.63 8.52 -0.02
N THR A 273 33.09 9.29 -0.97
CA THR A 273 32.13 10.36 -0.66
C THR A 273 30.78 9.75 -0.27
N LEU A 274 29.99 10.40 0.59
CA LEU A 274 28.64 9.94 0.97
C LEU A 274 27.75 9.63 -0.26
N SER A 275 27.90 10.41 -1.34
CA SER A 275 27.19 10.18 -2.60
C SER A 275 27.59 8.85 -3.25
N ASP A 276 28.89 8.54 -3.31
CA ASP A 276 29.40 7.32 -3.94
C ASP A 276 28.89 6.07 -3.21
N ILE A 277 28.84 6.11 -1.88
CA ILE A 277 28.32 5.01 -1.06
C ILE A 277 26.80 4.85 -1.26
N SER A 278 26.06 5.96 -1.36
CA SER A 278 24.62 5.95 -1.61
C SER A 278 24.27 5.37 -2.98
N ASP A 279 25.03 5.74 -4.02
CA ASP A 279 24.82 5.23 -5.38
C ASP A 279 25.10 3.72 -5.44
N LEU A 280 26.17 3.26 -4.77
CA LEU A 280 26.48 1.84 -4.65
C LEU A 280 25.43 1.07 -3.86
N LEU A 281 24.94 1.62 -2.74
CA LEU A 281 23.85 1.02 -1.97
C LEU A 281 22.61 0.82 -2.81
N THR A 282 22.23 1.82 -3.62
CA THR A 282 21.06 1.74 -4.50
C THR A 282 21.25 0.65 -5.57
N TYR A 283 22.42 0.62 -6.20
CA TYR A 283 22.76 -0.38 -7.21
C TYR A 283 22.73 -1.82 -6.65
N TYR A 284 23.32 -2.05 -5.47
CA TYR A 284 23.37 -3.39 -4.87
C TYR A 284 22.04 -3.81 -4.25
N ASP A 285 21.19 -2.88 -3.79
CA ASP A 285 19.85 -3.19 -3.30
C ASP A 285 18.94 -3.69 -4.44
N GLU A 286 18.91 -2.96 -5.57
CA GLU A 286 18.16 -3.39 -6.76
C GLU A 286 18.61 -4.77 -7.25
N MET A 287 19.92 -5.01 -7.20
CA MET A 287 20.51 -6.29 -7.56
C MET A 287 20.14 -7.39 -6.58
N ALA A 288 20.25 -7.17 -5.27
CA ALA A 288 19.87 -8.15 -4.24
C ALA A 288 18.41 -8.57 -4.41
N LEU A 289 17.50 -7.61 -4.58
CA LEU A 289 16.07 -7.88 -4.78
C LEU A 289 15.79 -8.76 -6.00
N SER A 290 16.60 -8.65 -7.06
CA SER A 290 16.46 -9.48 -8.26
C SER A 290 16.77 -10.98 -8.02
N PHE A 291 17.56 -11.30 -6.98
CA PHE A 291 17.96 -12.68 -6.63
C PHE A 291 17.18 -13.30 -5.47
N LYS A 292 16.40 -12.51 -4.71
CA LYS A 292 15.72 -12.93 -3.47
C LYS A 292 14.95 -14.26 -3.57
N THR A 293 14.29 -14.53 -4.71
CA THR A 293 13.51 -15.77 -4.94
C THR A 293 14.19 -16.75 -5.87
N ARG A 294 15.26 -16.33 -6.56
CA ARG A 294 15.92 -17.09 -7.62
C ARG A 294 17.16 -17.82 -7.12
N ASN A 295 17.93 -17.17 -6.25
CA ASN A 295 19.14 -17.74 -5.67
C ASN A 295 19.40 -17.10 -4.29
N PRO A 296 19.05 -17.78 -3.19
CA PRO A 296 19.21 -17.24 -1.84
C PRO A 296 20.68 -17.09 -1.43
N GLU A 297 21.60 -17.89 -1.98
CA GLU A 297 23.04 -17.81 -1.68
C GLU A 297 23.67 -16.54 -2.27
N ILE A 298 23.36 -16.25 -3.54
CA ILE A 298 23.79 -15.00 -4.19
C ILE A 298 23.15 -13.80 -3.50
N PHE A 299 21.86 -13.89 -3.14
CA PHE A 299 21.19 -12.86 -2.34
C PHE A 299 21.96 -12.60 -1.04
N SER A 300 22.30 -13.64 -0.26
CA SER A 300 23.01 -13.48 1.01
C SER A 300 24.39 -12.83 0.84
N ARG A 301 25.12 -13.16 -0.22
CA ARG A 301 26.44 -12.55 -0.52
C ARG A 301 26.33 -11.09 -0.92
N ILE A 302 25.35 -10.71 -1.75
CA ILE A 302 25.12 -9.30 -2.12
C ILE A 302 24.58 -8.52 -0.91
N PHE A 303 23.69 -9.12 -0.12
CA PHE A 303 23.14 -8.48 1.07
C PHE A 303 24.22 -8.21 2.12
N LEU A 304 25.19 -9.11 2.30
CA LEU A 304 26.37 -8.85 3.14
C LEU A 304 27.12 -7.57 2.73
N VAL A 305 27.17 -7.29 1.43
CA VAL A 305 27.85 -6.10 0.89
C VAL A 305 27.04 -4.84 1.16
N VAL A 306 25.72 -4.93 1.02
CA VAL A 306 24.79 -3.85 1.41
C VAL A 306 24.97 -3.53 2.90
N LEU A 307 25.12 -4.53 3.76
CA LEU A 307 25.37 -4.34 5.19
C LEU A 307 26.71 -3.64 5.48
N GLU A 308 27.78 -4.00 4.77
CA GLU A 308 29.09 -3.35 4.91
C GLU A 308 29.08 -1.90 4.41
N LEU A 309 28.40 -1.63 3.29
CA LEU A 309 28.20 -0.28 2.77
C LEU A 309 27.36 0.57 3.74
N TRP A 310 26.31 -0.02 4.31
CA TRP A 310 25.51 0.62 5.35
C TRP A 310 26.36 0.95 6.58
N MET A 311 27.21 0.02 7.04
CA MET A 311 28.12 0.27 8.16
C MET A 311 29.10 1.43 7.85
N ALA A 312 29.65 1.49 6.64
CA ALA A 312 30.52 2.60 6.23
C ALA A 312 29.75 3.94 6.21
N LEU A 313 28.52 3.93 5.68
CA LEU A 313 27.63 5.09 5.68
C LEU A 313 27.31 5.57 7.10
N ASP A 314 26.94 4.65 8.00
CA ASP A 314 26.59 4.97 9.39
C ASP A 314 27.80 5.55 10.15
N ARG A 315 29.02 5.06 9.90
CA ARG A 315 30.25 5.65 10.46
C ARG A 315 30.45 7.10 10.04
N ILE A 316 30.29 7.40 8.75
CA ILE A 316 30.44 8.77 8.25
C ILE A 316 29.31 9.66 8.78
N ALA A 317 28.07 9.17 8.76
CA ALA A 317 26.89 9.90 9.23
C ALA A 317 26.98 10.24 10.72
N THR A 318 27.41 9.28 11.56
CA THR A 318 27.59 9.50 13.01
C THR A 318 28.78 10.41 13.34
N GLN A 319 29.81 10.47 12.49
CA GLN A 319 30.89 11.45 12.61
C GLN A 319 30.44 12.87 12.26
N GLN A 320 29.69 13.03 11.17
CA GLN A 320 29.20 14.35 10.74
C GLN A 320 28.06 14.86 11.62
N PHE A 321 27.22 13.97 12.12
CA PHE A 321 26.07 14.27 12.96
C PHE A 321 26.11 13.44 14.25
N PRO A 322 26.88 13.87 15.27
CA PRO A 322 27.04 13.14 16.52
C PRO A 322 25.72 12.80 17.23
N LEU A 323 24.70 13.64 17.07
CA LEU A 323 23.36 13.40 17.63
C LEU A 323 22.76 12.06 17.18
N LEU A 324 23.11 11.58 15.98
CA LEU A 324 22.62 10.30 15.48
C LEU A 324 23.10 9.14 16.38
N SER A 325 24.29 9.27 16.99
CA SER A 325 24.90 8.24 17.85
C SER A 325 24.10 7.95 19.12
N ASP A 326 23.25 8.86 19.57
CA ASP A 326 22.42 8.68 20.77
C ASP A 326 21.25 7.70 20.53
N TYR A 327 20.94 7.39 19.27
CA TYR A 327 19.80 6.57 18.86
C TYR A 327 20.23 5.20 18.37
N SER A 328 19.38 4.20 18.61
CA SER A 328 19.62 2.83 18.16
C SER A 328 19.28 2.69 16.67
N PRO A 329 20.11 2.03 15.85
CA PRO A 329 19.75 1.66 14.50
C PRO A 329 18.57 0.67 14.52
N GLU A 330 17.82 0.61 13.41
CA GLU A 330 16.64 -0.26 13.27
C GLU A 330 16.98 -1.71 12.85
N LEU A 331 18.21 -1.93 12.38
CA LEU A 331 18.69 -3.27 12.02
C LEU A 331 18.94 -4.08 13.28
N SER A 332 18.30 -5.26 13.39
CA SER A 332 18.60 -6.22 14.45
C SER A 332 19.61 -7.27 13.98
N ILE A 333 20.53 -7.67 14.86
CA ILE A 333 21.52 -8.72 14.58
C ILE A 333 20.83 -10.05 14.24
N GLU A 334 19.68 -10.33 14.87
CA GLU A 334 18.84 -11.51 14.62
C GLU A 334 18.38 -11.62 13.15
N SER A 335 18.31 -10.49 12.43
CA SER A 335 17.92 -10.48 11.02
C SER A 335 18.96 -11.10 10.10
N PHE A 336 20.17 -11.37 10.58
CA PHE A 336 21.28 -11.92 9.79
C PHE A 336 21.41 -13.45 9.89
N GLU A 337 20.76 -14.08 10.87
CA GLU A 337 20.77 -15.53 11.06
C GLU A 337 20.37 -16.33 9.80
N PRO A 338 19.40 -15.88 8.97
CA PRO A 338 19.01 -16.60 7.75
C PRO A 338 20.00 -16.49 6.57
N LEU A 339 21.12 -15.78 6.70
CA LEU A 339 22.05 -15.56 5.58
C LEU A 339 22.88 -16.82 5.26
N LEU A 340 22.87 -17.22 3.98
CA LEU A 340 23.64 -18.35 3.46
C LEU A 340 25.05 -17.89 3.07
N LEU A 341 25.98 -17.98 4.03
CA LEU A 341 27.39 -17.59 3.86
C LEU A 341 28.32 -18.79 4.09
N PRO A 342 28.58 -19.64 3.08
CA PRO A 342 29.32 -20.89 3.26
C PRO A 342 30.82 -20.72 3.50
N GLU A 343 31.41 -19.57 3.15
CA GLU A 343 32.85 -19.34 3.30
C GLU A 343 33.20 -18.67 4.64
N LEU A 344 34.33 -19.08 5.24
CA LEU A 344 34.83 -18.50 6.49
C LEU A 344 35.08 -16.99 6.36
N SER A 345 35.58 -16.53 5.22
CA SER A 345 35.81 -15.11 4.91
C SER A 345 34.50 -14.29 4.98
N GLN A 346 33.40 -14.86 4.49
CA GLN A 346 32.08 -14.23 4.49
C GLN A 346 31.51 -14.17 5.91
N MET A 347 31.66 -15.25 6.69
CA MET A 347 31.27 -15.28 8.10
C MET A 347 32.06 -14.27 8.94
N GLN A 348 33.36 -14.14 8.71
CA GLN A 348 34.22 -13.14 9.38
C GLN A 348 33.79 -11.71 9.05
N ARG A 349 33.40 -11.45 7.80
CA ARG A 349 32.88 -10.16 7.36
C ARG A 349 31.56 -9.82 8.03
N LEU A 350 30.62 -10.78 8.07
CA LEU A 350 29.36 -10.60 8.78
C LEU A 350 29.62 -10.34 10.27
N HIS A 351 30.55 -11.06 10.88
CA HIS A 351 30.92 -10.88 12.28
C HIS A 351 31.39 -9.46 12.60
N ASN A 352 32.15 -8.82 11.69
CA ASN A 352 32.56 -7.42 11.86
C ASN A 352 31.36 -6.46 11.86
N VAL A 353 30.37 -6.73 11.01
CA VAL A 353 29.12 -5.96 10.97
C VAL A 353 28.32 -6.17 12.26
N GLU A 354 28.24 -7.41 12.77
CA GLU A 354 27.57 -7.75 14.02
C GLU A 354 28.20 -7.03 15.22
N ILE A 355 29.54 -7.04 15.32
CA ILE A 355 30.27 -6.30 16.36
C ILE A 355 29.92 -4.81 16.28
N TYR A 356 30.01 -4.23 15.08
CA TYR A 356 29.71 -2.81 14.89
C TYR A 356 28.28 -2.46 15.34
N LEU A 357 27.28 -3.25 14.93
CA LEU A 357 25.89 -3.06 15.33
C LEU A 357 25.70 -3.24 16.83
N ALA A 358 26.31 -4.25 17.45
CA ALA A 358 26.26 -4.46 18.90
C ALA A 358 26.84 -3.26 19.67
N GLU A 359 27.99 -2.75 19.26
CA GLU A 359 28.59 -1.52 19.80
C GLU A 359 27.67 -0.30 19.59
N ARG A 360 26.98 -0.25 18.46
CA ARG A 360 26.08 0.85 18.13
C ARG A 360 24.82 0.84 18.98
N HIS A 361 24.21 -0.32 19.19
CA HIS A 361 23.07 -0.51 20.09
C HIS A 361 23.45 -0.27 21.56
N THR A 362 24.66 -0.67 21.97
CA THR A 362 25.11 -0.47 23.34
C THR A 362 25.35 0.99 23.69
N ARG A 363 25.94 1.76 22.75
CA ARG A 363 26.17 3.21 22.88
C ARG A 363 24.92 4.08 22.80
N ALA A 364 23.85 3.59 22.17
CA ALA A 364 22.60 4.34 22.07
C ALA A 364 21.97 4.56 23.47
N GLU A 365 21.77 5.83 23.82
CA GLU A 365 21.09 6.26 25.04
C GLU A 365 19.58 5.97 24.96
N TYR A 366 18.98 6.21 23.79
CA TYR A 366 17.54 6.07 23.56
C TYR A 366 17.18 4.82 22.77
N ARG A 367 17.47 3.63 23.32
CA ARG A 367 17.24 2.34 22.63
C ARG A 367 15.80 2.07 22.22
N HIS A 368 14.84 2.69 22.91
CA HIS A 368 13.40 2.51 22.67
C HIS A 368 12.84 3.50 21.62
N LEU A 369 13.66 4.44 21.13
CA LEU A 369 13.27 5.43 20.14
C LEU A 369 13.99 5.16 18.81
N PRO A 370 13.29 4.59 17.81
CA PRO A 370 13.86 4.40 16.49
C PRO A 370 14.16 5.74 15.80
N VAL A 371 15.26 5.77 15.05
CA VAL A 371 15.76 6.95 14.31
C VAL A 371 14.70 7.50 13.35
N PHE A 372 13.91 6.64 12.70
CA PHE A 372 12.95 7.05 11.67
C PHE A 372 11.50 7.18 12.18
N THR A 373 11.32 7.28 13.50
CA THR A 373 9.99 7.49 14.09
C THR A 373 9.66 8.98 14.18
N PHE A 374 8.65 9.41 13.43
CA PHE A 374 8.05 10.74 13.56
C PHE A 374 7.07 10.77 14.74
N ASN A 375 7.57 10.64 15.96
CA ASN A 375 6.76 10.83 17.16
C ASN A 375 6.86 12.29 17.64
N THR A 376 5.93 12.71 18.50
CA THR A 376 5.97 14.03 19.15
C THR A 376 6.79 14.00 20.44
N ASP A 377 7.66 13.01 20.62
CA ASP A 377 8.52 12.94 21.79
C ASP A 377 9.58 14.04 21.69
N ARG A 378 9.82 14.71 22.81
CA ARG A 378 10.85 15.73 22.96
C ARG A 378 12.25 15.13 22.77
N ASN A 379 12.42 13.86 23.13
CA ASN A 379 13.69 13.15 23.00
C ASN A 379 13.87 12.49 21.62
N SER A 380 12.94 12.69 20.69
CA SER A 380 13.10 12.18 19.32
C SER A 380 14.17 12.93 18.55
N LEU A 381 14.78 12.23 17.59
CA LEU A 381 15.83 12.80 16.75
C LEU A 381 15.37 14.09 16.04
N PRO A 382 14.17 14.16 15.41
CA PRO A 382 13.71 15.39 14.77
C PRO A 382 13.53 16.56 15.75
N SER A 383 12.99 16.30 16.95
CA SER A 383 12.80 17.32 17.98
C SER A 383 14.15 17.86 18.48
N ARG A 384 15.10 16.98 18.82
CA ARG A 384 16.43 17.39 19.29
C ARG A 384 17.25 18.08 18.20
N TYR A 385 17.11 17.66 16.95
CA TYR A 385 17.76 18.31 15.81
C TYR A 385 17.16 19.70 15.54
N PHE A 386 15.84 19.86 15.65
CA PHE A 386 15.20 21.17 15.55
C PHE A 386 15.61 22.10 16.71
N ASP A 387 15.73 21.58 17.93
CA ASP A 387 16.13 22.35 19.10
C ASP A 387 17.60 22.80 19.02
N SER A 388 18.47 22.06 18.32
CA SER A 388 19.87 22.43 18.14
C SER A 388 20.11 23.45 17.02
N ASP A 389 19.22 23.53 16.01
CA ASP A 389 19.37 24.41 14.85
C ASP A 389 18.52 25.68 14.93
N ARG A 390 19.19 26.83 15.10
CA ARG A 390 18.54 28.15 15.14
C ARG A 390 17.96 28.61 13.80
N CYS A 391 18.51 28.15 12.68
CA CYS A 391 17.98 28.48 11.36
C CYS A 391 16.61 27.84 11.16
N LEU A 392 16.44 26.58 11.60
CA LEU A 392 15.14 25.90 11.56
C LEU A 392 14.10 26.59 12.46
N GLN A 393 14.50 27.05 13.64
CA GLN A 393 13.63 27.81 14.55
C GLN A 393 13.20 29.15 13.93
N THR A 394 14.13 29.88 13.32
CA THR A 394 13.85 31.13 12.61
C THR A 394 12.91 30.91 11.43
N LEU A 395 13.10 29.82 10.68
CA LEU A 395 12.23 29.43 9.58
C LEU A 395 10.81 29.11 10.08
N ARG A 396 10.67 28.37 11.18
CA ARG A 396 9.37 28.11 11.82
C ARG A 396 8.66 29.40 12.18
N ASP A 397 9.37 30.33 12.82
CA ASP A 397 8.79 31.61 13.25
C ASP A 397 8.34 32.45 12.04
N THR A 398 9.11 32.42 10.95
CA THR A 398 8.75 33.05 9.67
C THR A 398 7.48 32.44 9.09
N ILE A 399 7.38 31.10 9.03
CA ILE A 399 6.22 30.38 8.53
C ILE A 399 4.98 30.69 9.39
N GLN A 400 5.12 30.70 10.72
CA GLN A 400 4.03 31.03 11.65
C GLN A 400 3.57 32.48 11.52
N ALA A 401 4.49 33.42 11.33
CA ALA A 401 4.17 34.82 11.07
C ALA A 401 3.41 34.99 9.74
N GLN A 402 3.87 34.34 8.68
CA GLN A 402 3.19 34.34 7.37
C GLN A 402 1.80 33.72 7.47
N ALA A 403 1.66 32.56 8.12
CA ALA A 403 0.36 31.91 8.31
C ALA A 403 -0.60 32.77 9.13
N SER A 404 -0.11 33.45 10.18
CA SER A 404 -0.90 34.36 11.00
C SER A 404 -1.37 35.59 10.20
N ASN A 405 -0.50 36.14 9.35
CA ASN A 405 -0.84 37.23 8.45
C ASN A 405 -1.89 36.81 7.42
N CYS A 406 -1.70 35.67 6.74
CA CYS A 406 -2.68 35.13 5.79
C CYS A 406 -4.05 34.90 6.45
N ARG A 407 -4.05 34.35 7.69
CA ARG A 407 -5.29 34.16 8.46
C ARG A 407 -5.99 35.49 8.77
N ARG A 408 -5.23 36.52 9.15
CA ARG A 408 -5.74 37.85 9.46
C ARG A 408 -6.34 38.52 8.21
N GLU A 409 -5.63 38.45 7.09
CA GLU A 409 -6.12 38.95 5.80
C GLU A 409 -7.41 38.23 5.38
N LYS A 410 -7.46 36.90 5.47
CA LYS A 410 -8.67 36.14 5.13
C LYS A 410 -9.85 36.43 6.06
N MET A 411 -9.58 36.68 7.34
CA MET A 411 -10.61 37.10 8.30
C MET A 411 -11.14 38.50 8.00
N GLN A 412 -10.27 39.42 7.55
CA GLN A 412 -10.67 40.75 7.13
C GLN A 412 -11.50 40.69 5.84
N GLU A 413 -11.08 39.90 4.86
CA GLU A 413 -11.85 39.63 3.64
C GLU A 413 -13.24 39.08 3.98
N LEU A 414 -13.32 38.08 4.86
CA LEU A 414 -14.59 37.51 5.32
C LEU A 414 -15.49 38.58 5.96
N ARG A 415 -14.94 39.45 6.81
CA ARG A 415 -15.69 40.56 7.41
C ARG A 415 -16.22 41.53 6.36
N THR A 416 -15.39 41.90 5.37
CA THR A 416 -15.82 42.79 4.29
C THR A 416 -16.91 42.18 3.42
N MET A 417 -16.79 40.89 3.08
CA MET A 417 -17.78 40.18 2.28
C MET A 417 -19.10 39.99 3.05
N ASN A 418 -19.04 39.66 4.34
CA ASN A 418 -20.23 39.58 5.18
C ASN A 418 -20.93 40.93 5.35
N ALA A 419 -20.17 42.02 5.48
CA ALA A 419 -20.74 43.37 5.55
C ALA A 419 -21.40 43.78 4.22
N ALA A 420 -20.76 43.49 3.09
CA ALA A 420 -21.34 43.72 1.77
C ALA A 420 -22.61 42.89 1.54
N HIS A 421 -22.58 41.61 1.92
CA HIS A 421 -23.75 40.74 1.87
C HIS A 421 -24.89 41.25 2.76
N ALA A 422 -24.59 41.71 3.98
CA ALA A 422 -25.60 42.31 4.86
C ALA A 422 -26.20 43.61 4.27
N ALA A 423 -25.38 44.47 3.66
CA ALA A 423 -25.85 45.67 2.99
C ALA A 423 -26.77 45.35 1.80
N LEU A 424 -26.40 44.36 0.98
CA LEU A 424 -27.23 43.88 -0.13
C LEU A 424 -28.56 43.28 0.37
N LEU A 425 -28.54 42.53 1.48
CA LEU A 425 -29.79 42.03 2.09
C LEU A 425 -30.70 43.16 2.57
N GLU A 426 -30.15 44.23 3.14
CA GLU A 426 -30.95 45.41 3.53
C GLU A 426 -31.50 46.16 2.31
N GLU A 427 -30.72 46.29 1.23
CA GLU A 427 -31.20 46.85 -0.04
C GLU A 427 -32.36 46.01 -0.62
N ILE A 428 -32.21 44.68 -0.64
CA ILE A 428 -33.26 43.76 -1.08
C ILE A 428 -34.50 43.86 -0.18
N ARG A 429 -34.35 44.01 1.14
CA ARG A 429 -35.49 44.22 2.07
C ARG A 429 -36.21 45.54 1.82
N GLY A 430 -35.50 46.58 1.40
CA GLY A 430 -36.06 47.90 1.07
C GLY A 430 -36.80 47.96 -0.27
N LEU A 431 -36.64 46.96 -1.14
CA LEU A 431 -37.40 46.87 -2.39
C LEU A 431 -38.89 46.61 -2.11
N THR A 432 -39.77 47.29 -2.85
CA THR A 432 -41.21 47.07 -2.79
C THR A 432 -41.62 45.85 -3.61
N CYS A 433 -42.46 45.00 -3.03
CA CYS A 433 -43.02 43.86 -3.75
C CYS A 433 -44.09 44.30 -4.76
N GLU A 434 -43.97 43.83 -5.99
CA GLU A 434 -45.00 43.94 -7.01
C GLU A 434 -45.88 42.69 -6.97
N TYR A 435 -47.19 42.89 -6.86
CA TYR A 435 -48.18 41.83 -6.83
C TYR A 435 -49.01 41.85 -8.11
N ARG A 436 -49.21 40.68 -8.70
CA ARG A 436 -50.20 40.51 -9.77
C ARG A 436 -51.51 40.09 -9.14
N THR A 437 -52.59 40.78 -9.49
CA THR A 437 -53.95 40.43 -9.06
C THR A 437 -54.73 39.84 -10.24
N TRP A 438 -55.49 38.78 -9.96
CA TRP A 438 -56.45 38.22 -10.91
C TRP A 438 -57.63 37.62 -10.17
N THR A 439 -58.74 37.48 -10.88
CA THR A 439 -59.95 36.83 -10.36
C THR A 439 -59.96 35.39 -10.82
N ASP A 440 -60.15 34.45 -9.90
CA ASP A 440 -60.25 33.04 -10.26
C ASP A 440 -61.61 32.71 -10.89
N ARG A 441 -61.73 31.49 -11.41
CA ARG A 441 -62.97 30.98 -12.05
C ARG A 441 -64.18 30.91 -11.12
N TRP A 442 -64.00 31.14 -9.82
CA TRP A 442 -65.06 31.17 -8.81
C TRP A 442 -65.37 32.60 -8.34
N GLY A 443 -64.81 33.62 -9.00
CA GLY A 443 -65.03 35.03 -8.68
C GLY A 443 -64.27 35.50 -7.42
N CYS A 444 -63.36 34.69 -6.89
CA CYS A 444 -62.53 35.09 -5.75
C CYS A 444 -61.32 35.90 -6.23
N TRP A 445 -61.02 36.97 -5.50
CA TRP A 445 -59.81 37.76 -5.69
C TRP A 445 -58.58 37.00 -5.19
N ARG A 446 -57.56 36.88 -6.03
CA ARG A 446 -56.26 36.30 -5.69
C ARG A 446 -55.15 37.31 -6.00
N SER A 447 -54.10 37.28 -5.19
CA SER A 447 -52.87 38.03 -5.40
C SER A 447 -51.67 37.12 -5.17
N GLU A 448 -50.73 37.08 -6.11
CA GLU A 448 -49.42 36.47 -5.93
C GLU A 448 -48.32 37.48 -6.27
N HIS A 449 -47.11 37.23 -5.79
CA HIS A 449 -45.94 38.01 -6.22
C HIS A 449 -45.79 37.89 -7.73
N ALA A 450 -45.66 39.02 -8.42
CA ALA A 450 -45.41 39.00 -9.84
C ALA A 450 -44.09 38.26 -10.11
N TYR A 451 -44.03 37.43 -11.16
CA TYR A 451 -42.81 36.66 -11.48
C TYR A 451 -41.61 37.55 -11.86
N TRP A 452 -41.86 38.84 -12.13
CA TRP A 452 -40.83 39.86 -12.37
C TRP A 452 -40.49 40.69 -11.12
N CYS A 453 -41.03 40.32 -9.93
CA CYS A 453 -40.73 41.00 -8.69
C CYS A 453 -39.24 40.88 -8.37
N ARG A 454 -38.56 42.03 -8.38
CA ARG A 454 -37.11 42.13 -8.20
C ARG A 454 -36.66 41.61 -6.83
N GLN A 455 -37.45 41.86 -5.78
CA GLN A 455 -37.16 41.39 -4.43
C GLN A 455 -37.15 39.86 -4.34
N VAL A 456 -38.16 39.18 -4.89
CA VAL A 456 -38.24 37.71 -4.89
C VAL A 456 -37.09 37.09 -5.67
N ARG A 457 -36.79 37.64 -6.84
CA ARG A 457 -35.67 37.18 -7.69
C ARG A 457 -34.30 37.34 -6.99
N GLU A 458 -34.03 38.50 -6.41
CA GLU A 458 -32.75 38.77 -5.74
C GLU A 458 -32.62 37.99 -4.41
N THR A 459 -33.73 37.68 -3.70
CA THR A 459 -33.72 36.78 -2.52
C THR A 459 -33.49 35.30 -2.87
N GLU A 460 -33.88 34.86 -4.06
CA GLU A 460 -33.61 33.49 -4.53
C GLU A 460 -32.15 33.33 -4.98
N GLU A 461 -31.54 34.36 -5.58
CA GLU A 461 -30.13 34.35 -5.99
C GLU A 461 -29.15 34.47 -4.81
N SER A 462 -29.60 34.88 -3.62
CA SER A 462 -28.79 35.04 -2.40
C SER A 462 -28.89 33.89 -1.38
N ARG A 463 -29.67 32.85 -1.68
CA ARG A 463 -29.68 31.56 -0.95
C ARG A 463 -28.71 30.57 -1.57
#